data_AF-A0A640Y8F4-F1
#
_entry.id   AF-A0A640Y8F4-F1
#
_cell.length_a   1.000
_cell.length_b   1.000
_cell.length_c   1.000
_cell.angle_alpha   90.00
_cell.angle_beta   90.00
_cell.angle_gamma   90.00
#
_symmetry.space_group_name_H-M   'P 1'
#
loop_
_entity.id
_entity.type
_entity.pdbx_description
1 polymer ?
#
loop_
_entity_poly.entity_id
_entity_poly.type
_entity_poly.pdbx_seq_one_letter_code
_entity_poly.pdbx_strand_id
1 'polypeptide(L)'
;ARGAAVRAAAAERAAGLGEGREAARARREGEEAAKRAERRARTEAIDLALALVASWFLDIAAIGEGAGEAIRNADRRDQLGAAASRADPIAARGAAELAMDARRRLRVNVNEGLALDALFHRAAALLGASKRVV
;
A
#
# COMPACT_ATOMS: atom_id res chain seq x y z
N ALA A 1 5.73 -15.35 1.63
CA ALA A 1 4.95 -16.16 0.67
C ALA A 1 5.66 -16.33 -0.68
N ARG A 2 5.76 -15.30 -1.55
CA ARG A 2 6.33 -15.46 -2.91
C ARG A 2 7.85 -15.70 -2.96
N GLY A 3 8.65 -14.93 -2.23
CA GLY A 3 10.11 -15.14 -2.16
C GLY A 3 10.48 -16.51 -1.57
N ALA A 4 9.76 -16.95 -0.53
CA ALA A 4 9.93 -18.27 0.07
C ALA A 4 9.63 -19.41 -0.93
N ALA A 5 8.56 -19.29 -1.73
CA ALA A 5 8.26 -20.26 -2.78
C ALA A 5 9.37 -20.33 -3.84
N VAL A 6 9.94 -19.18 -4.24
CA VAL A 6 11.08 -19.15 -5.18
C VAL A 6 12.34 -19.78 -4.57
N ARG A 7 12.62 -19.55 -3.27
CA ARG A 7 13.73 -20.22 -2.56
C ARG A 7 13.53 -21.73 -2.52
N ALA A 8 12.32 -22.19 -2.18
CA ALA A 8 12.00 -23.61 -2.11
C ALA A 8 12.18 -24.29 -3.47
N ALA A 9 11.64 -23.71 -4.55
CA ALA A 9 11.81 -24.23 -5.91
C ALA A 9 13.28 -24.24 -6.38
N ALA A 10 14.09 -23.28 -5.92
CA ALA A 10 15.52 -23.30 -6.23
C ALA A 10 16.29 -24.34 -5.41
N ALA A 11 15.92 -24.57 -4.16
CA ALA A 11 16.50 -25.61 -3.32
C ALA A 11 16.18 -27.01 -3.87
N GLU A 12 14.95 -27.24 -4.31
CA GLU A 12 14.53 -28.49 -4.97
C GLU A 12 15.33 -28.74 -6.26
N ARG A 13 15.47 -27.73 -7.12
CA ARG A 13 16.31 -27.83 -8.32
C ARG A 13 17.78 -28.12 -7.98
N ALA A 14 18.33 -27.47 -6.97
CA ALA A 14 19.70 -27.73 -6.55
C ALA A 14 19.89 -29.13 -5.97
N ALA A 15 18.88 -29.67 -5.26
CA ALA A 15 18.92 -31.04 -4.74
C ALA A 15 18.90 -32.07 -5.89
N GLY A 16 18.11 -31.84 -6.94
CA GLY A 16 18.10 -32.69 -8.14
C GLY A 16 19.42 -32.71 -8.92
N LEU A 17 20.28 -31.69 -8.74
CA LEU A 17 21.61 -31.59 -9.35
C LEU A 17 22.72 -32.22 -8.48
N GLY A 18 22.42 -32.65 -7.26
CA GLY A 18 23.39 -33.23 -6.34
C GLY A 18 24.42 -32.22 -5.81
N GLU A 19 25.69 -32.62 -5.80
CA GLU A 19 26.81 -31.77 -5.36
C GLU A 19 27.63 -31.24 -6.54
N GLY A 20 28.15 -30.02 -6.39
CA GLY A 20 29.07 -29.43 -7.35
C GLY A 20 28.67 -28.03 -7.80
N ARG A 21 29.38 -27.55 -8.83
CA ARG A 21 29.28 -26.16 -9.30
C ARG A 21 27.88 -25.78 -9.79
N GLU A 22 27.18 -26.70 -10.42
CA GLU A 22 25.83 -26.46 -10.95
C GLU A 22 24.80 -26.32 -9.84
N ALA A 23 24.84 -27.18 -8.81
CA ALA A 23 24.01 -27.05 -7.63
C ALA A 23 24.29 -25.75 -6.85
N ALA A 24 25.56 -25.37 -6.72
CA ALA A 24 25.95 -24.10 -6.09
C ALA A 24 25.42 -22.87 -6.87
N ARG A 25 25.52 -22.92 -8.21
CA ARG A 25 24.97 -21.88 -9.09
C ARG A 25 23.44 -21.78 -8.96
N ALA A 26 22.73 -22.90 -8.98
CA ALA A 26 21.28 -22.94 -8.84
C ALA A 26 20.80 -22.34 -7.51
N ARG A 27 21.51 -22.61 -6.40
CA ARG A 27 21.22 -22.00 -5.08
C ARG A 27 21.38 -20.49 -5.13
N ARG A 28 22.51 -19.99 -5.67
CA ARG A 28 22.79 -18.56 -5.76
C ARG A 28 21.75 -17.82 -6.61
N GLU A 29 21.48 -18.30 -7.82
CA GLU A 29 20.48 -17.70 -8.72
C GLU A 29 19.08 -17.72 -8.09
N GLY A 30 18.76 -18.80 -7.37
CA GLY A 30 17.54 -18.94 -6.58
C GLY A 30 17.39 -17.91 -5.48
N GLU A 31 18.45 -17.66 -4.73
CA GLU A 31 18.47 -16.64 -3.67
C GLU A 31 18.27 -15.24 -4.25
N GLU A 32 18.98 -14.89 -5.34
CA GLU A 32 18.81 -13.63 -6.03
C GLU A 32 17.40 -13.46 -6.62
N ALA A 33 16.84 -14.52 -7.20
CA ALA A 33 15.47 -14.54 -7.72
C ALA A 33 14.43 -14.37 -6.61
N ALA A 34 14.63 -15.02 -5.46
CA ALA A 34 13.77 -14.90 -4.31
C ALA A 34 13.78 -13.49 -3.72
N LYS A 35 14.95 -12.88 -3.56
CA LYS A 35 15.09 -11.48 -3.12
C LYS A 35 14.31 -10.54 -4.04
N ARG A 36 14.41 -10.73 -5.36
CA ARG A 36 13.66 -9.94 -6.35
C ARG A 36 12.14 -10.19 -6.27
N ALA A 37 11.71 -11.43 -6.11
CA ALA A 37 10.29 -11.78 -5.98
C ALA A 37 9.67 -11.20 -4.70
N GLU A 38 10.42 -11.21 -3.60
CA GLU A 38 10.03 -10.65 -2.32
C GLU A 38 9.89 -9.12 -2.39
N ARG A 39 10.86 -8.43 -2.99
CA ARG A 39 10.78 -6.98 -3.24
C ARG A 39 9.57 -6.61 -4.08
N ARG A 40 9.33 -7.30 -5.21
CA ARG A 40 8.15 -7.04 -6.06
C ARG A 40 6.84 -7.24 -5.30
N ALA A 41 6.72 -8.35 -4.57
CA ALA A 41 5.52 -8.62 -3.79
C ALA A 41 5.26 -7.54 -2.74
N ARG A 42 6.32 -7.04 -2.09
CA ARG A 42 6.23 -5.94 -1.13
C ARG A 42 5.79 -4.63 -1.81
N THR A 43 6.39 -4.28 -2.95
CA THR A 43 6.00 -3.07 -3.71
C THR A 43 4.54 -3.15 -4.16
N GLU A 44 4.10 -4.29 -4.69
CA GLU A 44 2.69 -4.49 -5.10
C GLU A 44 1.73 -4.38 -3.92
N ALA A 45 2.08 -4.93 -2.76
CA ALA A 45 1.26 -4.84 -1.56
C ALA A 45 1.12 -3.39 -1.06
N ILE A 46 2.22 -2.64 -1.06
CA ILE A 46 2.21 -1.22 -0.67
C ILE A 46 1.42 -0.38 -1.68
N ASP A 47 1.57 -0.64 -2.97
CA ASP A 47 0.82 0.05 -4.03
C ASP A 47 -0.69 -0.14 -3.86
N LEU A 48 -1.12 -1.39 -3.63
CA LEU A 48 -2.52 -1.72 -3.36
C LEU A 48 -3.01 -1.06 -2.07
N ALA A 49 -2.23 -1.14 -0.98
CA ALA A 49 -2.60 -0.52 0.28
C ALA A 49 -2.82 0.99 0.15
N LEU A 50 -1.97 1.69 -0.59
CA LEU A 50 -2.13 3.13 -0.85
C LEU A 50 -3.33 3.44 -1.73
N ALA A 51 -3.65 2.60 -2.70
CA ALA A 51 -4.88 2.74 -3.49
C ALA A 51 -6.14 2.58 -2.62
N LEU A 52 -6.13 1.64 -1.66
CA LEU A 52 -7.22 1.46 -0.69
C LEU A 52 -7.32 2.64 0.29
N VAL A 53 -6.19 3.20 0.74
CA VAL A 53 -6.19 4.40 1.59
C VAL A 53 -6.76 5.60 0.81
N ALA A 54 -6.38 5.78 -0.45
CA ALA A 54 -6.94 6.83 -1.29
C ALA A 54 -8.45 6.65 -1.52
N SER A 55 -8.90 5.43 -1.80
CA SER A 55 -10.34 5.16 -1.97
C SER A 55 -11.14 5.41 -0.70
N TRP A 56 -10.58 5.08 0.47
CA TRP A 56 -11.19 5.37 1.77
C TRP A 56 -11.44 6.86 1.97
N PHE A 57 -10.43 7.71 1.71
CA PHE A 57 -10.58 9.16 1.83
C PHE A 57 -11.57 9.74 0.81
N LEU A 58 -11.61 9.19 -0.41
CA LEU A 58 -12.61 9.58 -1.41
C LEU A 58 -14.03 9.19 -1.00
N ASP A 59 -14.21 8.03 -0.37
CA ASP A 59 -15.52 7.59 0.10
C ASP A 59 -16.01 8.46 1.28
N ILE A 60 -15.10 8.90 2.16
CA ILE A 60 -15.41 9.90 3.20
C ILE A 60 -15.92 11.20 2.56
N ALA A 61 -15.22 11.70 1.53
CA ALA A 61 -15.63 12.91 0.82
C ALA A 61 -17.00 12.73 0.13
N ALA A 62 -17.22 11.60 -0.54
CA ALA A 62 -18.46 11.28 -1.22
C ALA A 62 -19.66 11.28 -0.26
N ILE A 63 -19.53 10.64 0.92
CA ILE A 63 -20.59 10.65 1.93
C ILE A 63 -20.85 12.07 2.44
N GLY A 64 -19.79 12.83 2.74
CA GLY A 64 -19.95 14.20 3.24
C GLY A 64 -20.56 15.16 2.22
N GLU A 65 -20.53 14.83 0.93
CA GLU A 65 -21.19 15.57 -0.16
C GLU A 65 -22.57 15.00 -0.53
N GLY A 66 -23.06 13.98 0.19
CA GLY A 66 -24.37 13.37 -0.06
C GLY A 66 -24.40 12.33 -1.18
N ALA A 67 -23.24 11.92 -1.71
CA ALA A 67 -23.10 10.90 -2.75
C ALA A 67 -22.71 9.52 -2.16
N GLY A 68 -23.33 9.13 -1.04
CA GLY A 68 -23.00 7.92 -0.28
C GLY A 68 -23.30 6.60 -1.02
N GLU A 69 -24.07 6.65 -2.10
CA GLU A 69 -24.35 5.54 -3.01
C GLU A 69 -23.17 5.19 -3.92
N ALA A 70 -22.24 6.13 -4.12
CA ALA A 70 -21.08 5.97 -5.00
C ALA A 70 -19.82 5.44 -4.28
N ILE A 71 -19.91 5.10 -2.99
CA ILE A 71 -18.76 4.63 -2.21
C ILE A 71 -18.26 3.27 -2.69
N ARG A 72 -16.94 3.08 -2.67
CA ARG A 72 -16.29 1.81 -3.08
C ARG A 72 -16.24 0.80 -1.94
N ASN A 73 -15.93 1.24 -0.73
CA ASN A 73 -15.80 0.38 0.45
C ASN A 73 -17.17 0.19 1.14
N ALA A 74 -18.15 -0.33 0.39
CA ALA A 74 -19.53 -0.46 0.85
C ALA A 74 -19.68 -1.41 2.05
N ASP A 75 -18.78 -2.38 2.20
CA ASP A 75 -18.68 -3.28 3.36
C ASP A 75 -18.33 -2.53 4.67
N ARG A 76 -17.88 -1.27 4.55
CA ARG A 76 -17.49 -0.40 5.67
C ARG A 76 -18.32 0.88 5.78
N ARG A 77 -19.55 0.86 5.25
CA ARG A 77 -20.42 2.04 5.20
C ARG A 77 -20.59 2.72 6.57
N ASP A 78 -20.79 1.96 7.64
CA ASP A 78 -21.01 2.52 8.98
C ASP A 78 -19.75 3.23 9.51
N GLN A 79 -18.57 2.63 9.30
CA GLN A 79 -17.30 3.25 9.70
C GLN A 79 -17.01 4.51 8.87
N LEU A 80 -17.30 4.46 7.57
CA LEU A 80 -17.17 5.60 6.67
C LEU A 80 -18.12 6.74 7.03
N GLY A 81 -19.38 6.43 7.35
CA GLY A 81 -20.36 7.43 7.78
C GLY A 81 -19.93 8.15 9.06
N ALA A 82 -19.43 7.39 10.04
CA ALA A 82 -18.89 7.98 11.27
C ALA A 82 -17.62 8.82 11.01
N ALA A 83 -16.78 8.44 10.04
CA ALA A 83 -15.61 9.24 9.67
C ALA A 83 -16.01 10.54 8.94
N ALA A 84 -16.94 10.45 7.98
CA ALA A 84 -17.47 11.56 7.21
C ALA A 84 -18.18 12.59 8.10
N SER A 85 -18.89 12.16 9.14
CA SER A 85 -19.53 13.07 10.09
C SER A 85 -18.54 13.92 10.92
N ARG A 86 -17.24 13.63 10.85
CA ARG A 86 -16.18 14.29 11.64
C ARG A 86 -15.11 14.95 10.76
N ALA A 87 -15.25 14.90 9.44
CA ALA A 87 -14.27 15.37 8.48
C ALA A 87 -14.92 16.28 7.45
N ASP A 88 -14.20 17.33 7.07
CA ASP A 88 -14.57 18.16 5.92
C ASP A 88 -14.30 17.41 4.61
N PRO A 89 -15.29 17.33 3.69
CA PRO A 89 -15.11 16.66 2.40
C PRO A 89 -13.95 17.19 1.57
N ILE A 90 -13.65 18.50 1.65
CA ILE A 90 -12.53 19.10 0.92
C ILE A 90 -11.20 18.59 1.48
N ALA A 91 -11.06 18.59 2.81
CA ALA A 91 -9.90 18.02 3.49
C ALA A 91 -9.72 16.52 3.20
N ALA A 92 -10.82 15.77 3.11
CA ALA A 92 -10.79 14.35 2.75
C ALA A 92 -10.29 14.12 1.31
N ARG A 93 -10.70 14.93 0.33
CA ARG A 93 -10.10 14.90 -1.02
C ARG A 93 -8.60 15.17 -0.99
N GLY A 94 -8.16 16.20 -0.28
CA GLY A 94 -6.73 16.49 -0.16
C GLY A 94 -5.95 15.35 0.51
N ALA A 95 -6.54 14.64 1.47
CA ALA A 95 -5.93 13.44 2.04
C ALA A 95 -5.81 12.29 1.03
N ALA A 96 -6.81 12.11 0.16
CA ALA A 96 -6.73 11.16 -0.95
C ALA A 96 -5.61 11.51 -1.93
N GLU A 97 -5.45 12.79 -2.27
CA GLU A 97 -4.36 13.28 -3.13
C GLU A 97 -2.98 12.98 -2.53
N LEU A 98 -2.81 13.20 -1.22
CA LEU A 98 -1.57 12.85 -0.52
C LEU A 98 -1.26 11.35 -0.63
N ALA A 99 -2.26 10.47 -0.50
CA ALA A 99 -2.07 9.02 -0.65
C ALA A 99 -1.68 8.64 -2.09
N MET A 100 -2.32 9.25 -3.10
CA MET A 100 -1.97 9.05 -4.51
C MET A 100 -0.57 9.58 -4.84
N ASP A 101 -0.16 10.69 -4.23
CA ASP A 101 1.20 11.22 -4.34
C ASP A 101 2.25 10.31 -3.71
N ALA A 102 1.98 9.77 -2.52
CA ALA A 102 2.85 8.80 -1.87
C ALA A 102 3.03 7.56 -2.76
N ARG A 103 1.94 7.05 -3.35
CA ARG A 103 1.94 5.95 -4.31
C ARG A 103 2.82 6.24 -5.52
N ARG A 104 2.74 7.44 -6.10
CA ARG A 104 3.62 7.87 -7.22
C ARG A 104 5.09 7.92 -6.80
N ARG A 105 5.40 8.51 -5.64
CA ARG A 105 6.77 8.70 -5.15
C ARG A 105 7.46 7.38 -4.83
N LEU A 106 6.74 6.40 -4.30
CA LEU A 106 7.28 5.08 -3.99
C LEU A 106 7.74 4.30 -5.22
N ARG A 107 7.31 4.69 -6.43
CA ARG A 107 7.82 4.13 -7.68
C ARG A 107 9.25 4.59 -8.01
N VAL A 108 9.71 5.70 -7.46
CA VAL A 108 11.00 6.35 -7.81
C VAL A 108 12.05 6.32 -6.70
N ASN A 109 11.99 5.32 -5.81
CA ASN A 109 12.99 5.02 -4.77
C ASN A 109 13.05 5.98 -3.56
N VAL A 110 11.91 6.37 -2.99
CA VAL A 110 11.89 6.96 -1.64
C VAL A 110 11.86 5.86 -0.56
N ASN A 111 12.39 6.15 0.63
CA ASN A 111 12.29 5.24 1.78
C ASN A 111 10.81 5.02 2.14
N GLU A 112 10.37 3.75 2.15
CA GLU A 112 8.97 3.36 2.37
C GLU A 112 8.43 3.88 3.69
N GLY A 113 9.16 3.65 4.80
CA GLY A 113 8.72 4.04 6.13
C GLY A 113 8.49 5.55 6.23
N LEU A 114 9.48 6.34 5.82
CA LEU A 114 9.39 7.80 5.85
C LEU A 114 8.28 8.35 4.94
N ALA A 115 8.05 7.73 3.79
CA ALA A 115 6.98 8.14 2.89
C ALA A 115 5.60 7.88 3.51
N LEU A 116 5.41 6.74 4.18
CA LEU A 116 4.19 6.39 4.88
C LEU A 116 3.96 7.28 6.11
N ASP A 117 4.99 7.49 6.93
CA ASP A 117 4.91 8.37 8.10
C ASP A 117 4.51 9.78 7.67
N ALA A 118 5.20 10.33 6.66
CA ALA A 118 4.90 11.67 6.16
C ALA A 118 3.52 11.78 5.50
N LEU A 119 2.99 10.70 4.92
CA LEU A 119 1.62 10.65 4.43
C LEU A 119 0.63 10.79 5.59
N PHE A 120 0.72 9.91 6.59
CA PHE A 120 -0.27 9.86 7.66
C PHE A 120 -0.21 11.09 8.57
N HIS A 121 0.98 11.64 8.84
CA HIS A 121 1.11 12.90 9.57
C HIS A 121 0.46 14.07 8.82
N ARG A 122 0.66 14.17 7.50
CA ARG A 122 0.05 15.25 6.69
C ARG A 122 -1.45 15.08 6.54
N ALA A 123 -1.94 13.86 6.32
CA ALA A 123 -3.36 13.57 6.24
C ALA A 123 -4.06 13.88 7.58
N ALA A 124 -3.47 13.48 8.71
CA ALA A 124 -4.00 13.78 10.04
C ALA A 124 -4.05 15.29 10.31
N ALA A 125 -2.99 16.03 9.94
CA ALA A 125 -2.96 17.48 10.06
C ALA A 125 -4.05 18.15 9.21
N LEU A 126 -4.23 17.70 7.97
CA LEU A 126 -5.23 18.25 7.04
C LEU A 126 -6.66 18.00 7.54
N LEU A 127 -6.96 16.76 7.94
CA LEU A 127 -8.26 16.36 8.47
C LEU A 127 -8.57 17.02 9.83
N GLY A 128 -7.54 17.25 10.65
CA GLY A 128 -7.67 17.91 11.95
C GLY A 128 -7.76 19.44 11.85
N ALA A 129 -7.13 20.05 10.86
CA ALA A 129 -7.15 21.51 10.67
C ALA A 129 -8.54 22.03 10.31
N SER A 130 -9.36 21.23 9.62
CA SER A 130 -10.72 21.63 9.23
C SER A 130 -11.72 21.69 10.39
N LYS A 131 -11.38 21.10 11.56
CA LYS A 131 -12.19 21.23 12.79
C LYS A 131 -12.23 22.64 13.39
N ARG A 132 -11.49 23.62 12.83
CA ARG A 132 -11.37 24.99 13.37
C ARG A 132 -12.31 26.02 12.76
N VAL A 133 -13.31 25.61 11.98
CA VAL A 133 -14.32 26.53 11.45
C VAL A 133 -15.69 26.14 12.00
N VAL A 134 -15.96 26.56 13.24
CA VAL A 134 -17.30 26.80 13.80
C VAL A 134 -17.21 28.06 14.64
#